data_AF-A0ABD2HYF1-F1
#
_entry.id   AF-A0ABD2HYF1-F1
#
_cell.length_a   1.000
_cell.length_b   1.000
_cell.length_c   1.000
_cell.angle_alpha   90.00
_cell.angle_beta   90.00
_cell.angle_gamma   90.00
#
_symmetry.space_group_name_H-M   'P 1'
#
loop_
_entity.id
_entity.type
_entity.pdbx_description
1 polymer ?
#
loop_
_entity_poly.entity_id
_entity_poly.type
_entity_poly.pdbx_seq_one_letter_code
_entity_poly.pdbx_strand_id
1 'polypeptide(L)'
;MNILFLFAICFGFLPSFGEGTKNLEDIPSGSTNNEATDDAQQSDEQFLMGQIEEAKKWALDNGLIQRVGLFGAFSFAPFSLFPSPFPRELFHKAVDVQKSLQLLYFRAMRDFDFLKEMHRDIIETNEKFRQLVELTENCYKDGHKQPLIWFCQRAVKK
;
A
#
# COMPACT_ATOMS: atom_id res chain seq x y z
N MET A 1 18.52 18.91 -15.00
CA MET A 1 18.88 17.47 -14.87
C MET A 1 18.33 17.00 -13.53
N ASN A 2 17.73 15.81 -13.46
CA ASN A 2 17.21 15.15 -12.23
C ASN A 2 15.74 15.40 -11.85
N ILE A 3 14.85 14.57 -12.41
CA ILE A 3 13.51 14.26 -11.85
C ILE A 3 13.43 12.78 -11.42
N LEU A 4 14.46 11.97 -11.71
CA LEU A 4 14.47 10.52 -11.47
C LEU A 4 14.86 10.11 -10.05
N PHE A 5 15.34 11.02 -9.18
CA PHE A 5 15.89 10.63 -7.88
C PHE A 5 14.89 10.63 -6.71
N LEU A 6 13.66 11.13 -6.90
CA LEU A 6 12.67 11.29 -5.82
C LEU A 6 11.62 10.18 -5.75
N PHE A 7 11.59 9.24 -6.70
CA PHE A 7 10.61 8.13 -6.69
C PHE A 7 11.04 6.92 -5.84
N ALA A 8 12.29 6.85 -5.40
CA ALA A 8 12.85 5.66 -4.76
C ALA A 8 12.59 5.53 -3.23
N ILE A 9 12.05 6.56 -2.58
CA ILE A 9 11.99 6.60 -1.10
C ILE A 9 10.67 6.06 -0.52
N CYS A 10 9.62 5.88 -1.34
CA CYS A 10 8.29 5.51 -0.82
C CYS A 10 7.96 4.00 -0.77
N PHE A 11 8.83 3.10 -1.23
CA PHE A 11 8.52 1.65 -1.32
C PHE A 11 9.47 0.72 -0.54
N GLY A 12 10.27 1.26 0.37
CA GLY A 12 11.27 0.51 1.12
C GLY A 12 10.88 0.20 2.55
N PHE A 13 9.79 -0.53 2.81
CA PHE A 13 9.66 -1.44 3.97
C PHE A 13 8.31 -2.17 3.94
N LEU A 14 8.26 -3.33 3.30
CA LEU A 14 7.31 -4.39 3.66
C LEU A 14 8.15 -5.56 4.18
N PRO A 15 7.88 -6.10 5.38
CA PRO A 15 8.58 -7.28 5.86
C PRO A 15 8.23 -8.49 4.97
N SER A 16 9.27 -9.25 4.61
CA SER A 16 9.16 -10.55 3.94
C SER A 16 8.12 -11.42 4.64
N PHE A 17 7.04 -11.76 3.92
CA PHE A 17 6.14 -12.82 4.31
C PHE A 17 6.83 -14.15 3.99
N GLY A 18 7.09 -14.94 5.04
CA GLY A 18 7.96 -16.11 5.01
C GLY A 18 7.51 -17.21 4.06
N GLU A 19 8.52 -17.89 3.51
CA GLU A 19 8.42 -19.14 2.77
C GLU A 19 7.79 -20.23 3.64
N GLY A 20 6.84 -20.96 3.04
CA GLY A 20 6.16 -22.07 3.70
C GLY A 20 5.44 -22.96 2.68
N THR A 21 6.09 -23.31 1.57
CA THR A 21 5.59 -24.37 0.69
C THR A 21 5.98 -25.72 1.30
N LYS A 22 5.07 -26.32 2.06
CA LYS A 22 5.11 -27.77 2.29
C LYS A 22 4.26 -28.42 1.21
N ASN A 23 4.93 -29.16 0.33
CA ASN A 23 4.29 -30.05 -0.63
C ASN A 23 3.35 -31.00 0.12
N LEU A 24 2.13 -31.14 -0.39
CA LEU A 24 1.17 -32.13 0.09
C LEU A 24 0.79 -33.02 -1.09
N GLU A 25 1.62 -34.02 -1.33
CA GLU A 25 1.25 -35.21 -2.10
C GLU A 25 0.92 -36.35 -1.11
N ASP A 26 -0.16 -37.05 -1.43
CA ASP A 26 -0.56 -38.43 -1.08
C ASP A 26 -1.02 -38.79 0.34
N ILE A 27 -2.36 -38.87 0.53
CA ILE A 27 -3.02 -39.81 1.47
C ILE A 27 -4.28 -40.39 0.77
N PRO A 28 -4.53 -41.72 0.81
CA PRO A 28 -5.43 -42.40 -0.13
C PRO A 28 -6.93 -42.26 0.21
N SER A 29 -7.70 -42.45 -0.85
CA SER A 29 -9.16 -42.54 -0.93
C SER A 29 -9.75 -43.60 0.00
N GLY A 30 -10.69 -43.16 0.84
CA GLY A 30 -11.59 -44.01 1.62
C GLY A 30 -13.02 -43.51 1.43
N SER A 31 -13.80 -44.23 0.63
CA SER A 31 -15.20 -43.97 0.33
C SER A 31 -16.10 -44.13 1.55
N THR A 32 -17.06 -43.22 1.76
CA THR A 32 -18.43 -43.56 2.19
C THR A 32 -19.39 -42.42 1.88
N ASN A 33 -20.26 -42.66 0.89
CA ASN A 33 -21.62 -42.14 0.65
C ASN A 33 -21.89 -40.64 0.89
N ASN A 34 -21.88 -39.81 -0.17
CA ASN A 34 -22.46 -38.45 -0.21
C ASN A 34 -22.75 -37.95 -1.66
N GLU A 35 -23.26 -38.81 -2.55
CA GLU A 35 -23.50 -38.45 -3.97
C GLU A 35 -24.49 -37.29 -4.18
N ALA A 36 -25.33 -36.94 -3.21
CA ALA A 36 -26.29 -35.83 -3.33
C ALA A 36 -25.77 -34.47 -2.83
N THR A 37 -24.67 -34.45 -2.06
CA THR A 37 -24.03 -33.21 -1.56
C THR A 37 -22.84 -32.79 -2.41
N ASP A 38 -22.18 -33.75 -3.07
CA ASP A 38 -21.04 -33.47 -3.95
C ASP A 38 -21.44 -32.67 -5.20
N ASP A 39 -22.58 -32.97 -5.82
CA ASP A 39 -23.03 -32.28 -7.04
C ASP A 39 -23.31 -30.78 -6.84
N ALA A 40 -23.86 -30.41 -5.68
CA ALA A 40 -24.17 -29.02 -5.34
C ALA A 40 -22.93 -28.23 -4.91
N GLN A 41 -21.97 -28.87 -4.23
CA GLN A 41 -20.70 -28.22 -3.88
C GLN A 41 -19.80 -28.05 -5.10
N GLN A 42 -19.84 -29.00 -6.04
CA GLN A 42 -19.06 -28.95 -7.27
C GLN A 42 -19.55 -27.88 -8.25
N SER A 43 -20.85 -27.54 -8.24
CA SER A 43 -21.36 -26.40 -9.03
C SER A 43 -20.88 -25.05 -8.50
N ASP A 44 -20.81 -24.88 -7.18
CA ASP A 44 -20.39 -23.62 -6.55
C ASP A 44 -18.89 -23.37 -6.76
N GLU A 45 -18.07 -24.42 -6.71
CA GLU A 45 -16.64 -24.33 -7.01
C GLU A 45 -16.36 -23.98 -8.47
N GLN A 46 -17.11 -24.57 -9.41
CA GLN A 46 -17.00 -24.23 -10.83
C GLN A 46 -17.38 -22.77 -11.10
N PHE A 47 -18.44 -22.28 -10.45
CA PHE A 47 -18.86 -20.90 -10.54
C PHE A 47 -17.76 -19.94 -10.01
N LEU A 48 -17.16 -20.26 -8.86
CA LEU A 48 -16.09 -19.45 -8.27
C LEU A 48 -14.84 -19.42 -9.15
N MET A 49 -14.46 -20.54 -9.76
CA MET A 49 -13.31 -20.60 -10.68
C MET A 49 -13.53 -19.71 -11.91
N GLY A 50 -14.74 -19.71 -12.47
CA GLY A 50 -15.08 -18.81 -13.58
C GLY A 50 -14.93 -17.33 -13.21
N GLN A 51 -15.37 -16.94 -12.00
CA GLN A 51 -15.21 -15.57 -11.49
C GLN A 51 -13.73 -15.18 -11.28
N ILE A 52 -12.90 -16.12 -10.84
CA ILE A 52 -11.46 -15.89 -10.65
C ILE A 52 -10.77 -15.64 -11.99
N GLU A 53 -11.10 -16.42 -13.02
CA GLU A 53 -10.53 -16.23 -14.37
C GLU A 53 -10.94 -14.89 -14.98
N GLU A 54 -12.21 -14.53 -14.84
CA GLU A 54 -12.72 -13.23 -15.28
C GLU A 54 -12.03 -12.08 -14.54
N ALA A 55 -11.86 -12.19 -13.22
CA ALA A 55 -11.17 -11.17 -12.42
C ALA A 55 -9.70 -11.03 -12.80
N LYS A 56 -9.00 -12.13 -13.09
CA LYS A 56 -7.61 -12.09 -13.61
C LYS A 56 -7.54 -11.42 -14.97
N LYS A 57 -8.47 -11.74 -15.87
CA LYS A 57 -8.56 -11.10 -17.19
C LYS A 57 -8.81 -9.60 -17.03
N TRP A 58 -9.76 -9.20 -16.18
CA TRP A 58 -10.02 -7.79 -15.88
C TRP A 58 -8.79 -7.08 -15.31
N ALA A 59 -8.06 -7.72 -14.41
CA ALA A 59 -6.82 -7.19 -13.85
C ALA A 59 -5.75 -6.96 -14.94
N LEU A 60 -5.63 -7.87 -15.90
CA LEU A 60 -4.71 -7.71 -17.04
C LEU A 60 -5.14 -6.52 -17.93
N ASP A 61 -6.42 -6.49 -18.32
CA ASP A 61 -6.99 -5.49 -19.22
C ASP A 61 -6.88 -4.06 -18.63
N ASN A 62 -6.93 -3.92 -17.29
CA ASN A 62 -6.85 -2.65 -16.57
C ASN A 62 -5.46 -2.33 -16.01
N GLY A 63 -4.44 -3.16 -16.27
CA GLY A 63 -3.06 -2.90 -15.86
C GLY A 63 -2.77 -3.10 -14.37
N LEU A 64 -3.55 -3.93 -13.67
CA LEU A 64 -3.31 -4.32 -12.28
C LEU A 64 -2.22 -5.42 -12.19
N ILE A 65 -1.03 -5.08 -12.70
CA ILE A 65 0.13 -5.96 -12.77
C ILE A 65 1.31 -5.35 -12.02
N GLN A 66 2.11 -6.20 -11.39
CA GLN A 66 3.33 -5.83 -10.72
C GLN A 66 4.49 -6.64 -11.31
N ARG A 67 5.64 -5.98 -11.46
CA ARG A 67 6.87 -6.67 -11.84
C ARG A 67 7.36 -7.54 -10.69
N VAL A 68 7.64 -8.81 -10.98
CA VAL A 68 8.22 -9.77 -10.04
C VAL A 68 9.62 -10.11 -10.50
N GLY A 69 10.62 -9.78 -9.67
CA GLY A 69 12.03 -10.06 -9.95
C GLY A 69 12.67 -9.19 -11.04
N LEU A 70 13.91 -9.54 -11.39
CA LEU A 70 14.71 -8.77 -12.34
C LEU A 70 14.36 -9.07 -13.81
N PHE A 71 13.98 -10.30 -14.15
CA PHE A 71 13.89 -10.80 -15.53
C PHE A 71 12.54 -10.54 -16.22
N GLY A 72 12.02 -9.32 -16.16
CA GLY A 72 10.84 -8.91 -16.94
C GLY A 72 9.56 -9.73 -16.70
N ALA A 73 9.51 -10.55 -15.64
CA ALA A 73 8.33 -11.30 -15.28
C ALA A 73 7.30 -10.37 -14.61
N PHE A 74 6.03 -10.56 -14.96
CA PHE A 74 4.91 -9.82 -14.41
C PHE A 74 3.96 -10.80 -13.71
N SER A 75 3.45 -10.38 -12.56
CA SER A 75 2.38 -11.05 -11.83
C SER A 75 1.23 -10.08 -11.63
N PHE A 76 0.03 -10.59 -11.37
CA PHE A 76 -1.06 -9.75 -10.90
C PHE A 76 -0.70 -9.15 -9.53
N ALA A 77 -1.07 -7.89 -9.31
CA ALA A 77 -1.01 -7.32 -7.97
C ALA A 77 -2.03 -8.07 -7.08
N PRO A 78 -1.74 -8.29 -5.78
CA PRO A 78 -2.68 -8.99 -4.91
C PRO A 78 -3.96 -8.16 -4.77
N PHE A 79 -5.12 -8.75 -5.13
CA PHE A 79 -6.43 -8.13 -4.99
C PHE A 79 -7.42 -9.12 -4.35
N SER A 80 -8.42 -8.57 -3.67
CA SER A 80 -9.52 -9.35 -3.10
C SER A 80 -10.60 -9.57 -4.16
N LEU A 81 -11.10 -10.81 -4.29
CA LEU A 81 -12.16 -11.12 -5.25
C LEU A 81 -13.46 -10.38 -4.93
N PHE A 82 -13.78 -10.21 -3.65
CA PHE A 82 -14.93 -9.47 -3.18
C PHE A 82 -14.49 -8.28 -2.32
N PRO A 83 -15.23 -7.16 -2.35
CA PRO A 83 -14.95 -6.02 -1.48
C PRO A 83 -15.25 -6.35 -0.02
N SER A 84 -14.50 -5.75 0.89
CA SER A 84 -14.80 -5.79 2.32
C SER A 84 -16.03 -4.93 2.64
N PRO A 85 -16.97 -5.39 3.49
CA PRO A 85 -18.10 -4.57 3.91
C PRO A 85 -17.60 -3.43 4.81
N PHE A 86 -18.01 -2.19 4.49
CA PHE A 86 -17.62 -1.01 5.25
C PHE A 86 -18.81 -0.10 5.55
N PRO A 87 -19.00 0.35 6.81
CA PRO A 87 -20.11 1.24 7.16
C PRO A 87 -20.07 2.56 6.38
N ARG A 88 -21.14 2.86 5.66
CA ARG A 88 -21.25 4.06 4.81
C ARG A 88 -21.07 5.35 5.61
N GLU A 89 -21.64 5.44 6.80
CA GLU A 89 -21.54 6.64 7.64
C GLU A 89 -20.09 6.96 8.02
N LEU A 90 -19.30 5.94 8.39
CA LEU A 90 -17.90 6.11 8.73
C LEU A 90 -17.07 6.50 7.51
N PHE A 91 -17.43 5.99 6.33
CA PHE A 91 -16.75 6.33 5.09
C PHE A 91 -16.89 7.83 4.79
N HIS A 92 -18.11 8.36 4.86
CA HIS A 92 -18.34 9.79 4.63
C HIS A 92 -17.63 10.67 5.68
N LYS A 93 -17.70 10.28 6.96
CA LYS A 93 -16.96 10.99 8.03
C LYS A 93 -15.46 11.03 7.74
N ALA A 94 -14.86 9.93 7.29
CA ALA A 94 -13.44 9.89 6.96
C ALA A 94 -13.09 10.78 5.76
N VAL A 95 -13.95 10.79 4.73
CA VAL A 95 -13.79 11.67 3.55
C VAL A 95 -13.85 13.15 3.96
N ASP A 96 -14.75 13.51 4.86
CA ASP A 96 -14.90 14.90 5.32
C ASP A 96 -13.70 15.36 6.16
N VAL A 97 -13.20 14.49 7.05
CA VAL A 97 -12.03 14.79 7.91
C VAL A 97 -10.74 14.96 7.10
N GLN A 98 -10.60 14.27 5.96
CA GLN A 98 -9.38 14.32 5.13
C GLN A 98 -8.99 15.75 4.73
N LYS A 99 -9.96 16.62 4.43
CA LYS A 99 -9.70 18.03 4.06
C LYS A 99 -9.13 18.83 5.23
N SER A 100 -9.72 18.68 6.41
CA SER A 100 -9.27 19.35 7.63
C SER A 100 -7.89 18.88 8.04
N LEU A 101 -7.60 17.57 7.91
CA LEU A 101 -6.26 17.02 8.12
C LEU A 101 -5.25 17.60 7.12
N GLN A 102 -5.58 17.65 5.82
CA GLN A 102 -4.70 18.26 4.81
C GLN A 102 -4.33 19.69 5.15
N LEU A 103 -5.28 20.51 5.58
CA LEU A 103 -5.01 21.89 5.97
C LEU A 103 -4.15 21.97 7.24
N LEU A 104 -4.40 21.10 8.22
CA LEU A 104 -3.61 21.01 9.44
C LEU A 104 -2.15 20.66 9.13
N TYR A 105 -1.92 19.59 8.35
CA TYR A 105 -0.59 19.17 7.95
C TYR A 105 0.12 20.26 7.14
N PHE A 106 -0.57 20.89 6.20
CA PHE A 106 0.00 21.99 5.43
C PHE A 106 0.48 23.13 6.33
N ARG A 107 -0.34 23.56 7.30
CA ARG A 107 0.03 24.63 8.23
C ARG A 107 1.19 24.24 9.13
N ALA A 108 1.16 23.03 9.70
CA ALA A 108 2.23 22.52 10.54
C ALA A 108 3.56 22.38 9.78
N MET A 109 3.52 21.92 8.53
CA MET A 109 4.72 21.76 7.70
C MET A 109 5.38 23.07 7.27
N ARG A 110 4.60 24.16 7.22
CA ARG A 110 5.13 25.49 6.87
C ARG A 110 5.95 26.11 8.00
N ASP A 111 5.78 25.64 9.23
CA ASP A 111 6.52 26.09 10.39
C ASP A 111 7.71 25.16 10.64
N PHE A 112 8.86 25.53 10.08
CA PHE A 112 10.08 24.72 10.19
C PHE A 112 10.64 24.69 11.61
N ASP A 113 10.55 25.80 12.34
CA ASP A 113 11.06 25.90 13.71
C ASP A 113 10.25 24.99 14.63
N PHE A 114 8.92 24.99 14.49
CA PHE A 114 8.04 24.04 15.18
C PHE A 114 8.41 22.59 14.88
N LEU A 115 8.64 22.23 13.61
CA LEU A 115 9.01 20.86 13.23
C LEU A 115 10.34 20.43 13.86
N LYS A 116 11.33 21.32 13.88
CA LYS A 116 12.66 21.07 14.45
C LYS A 116 12.59 20.89 15.96
N GLU A 117 11.77 21.68 16.66
CA GLU A 117 11.54 21.54 18.09
C GLU A 117 10.88 20.19 18.42
N MET A 118 9.82 19.83 17.72
CA MET A 118 9.07 18.59 17.96
C MET A 118 9.89 17.31 17.71
N HIS A 119 10.94 17.37 16.88
CA HIS A 119 11.76 16.21 16.52
C HIS A 119 13.18 16.24 17.11
N ARG A 120 13.44 17.09 18.11
CA ARG A 120 14.78 17.23 18.73
C ARG A 120 15.39 15.87 19.12
N ASP A 121 14.63 15.04 19.82
CA ASP A 121 15.09 13.73 20.30
C ASP A 121 15.45 12.77 19.14
N ILE A 122 14.72 12.88 18.02
CA ILE A 122 14.93 12.05 16.82
C ILE A 122 16.16 12.54 16.05
N ILE A 123 16.40 13.85 16.01
CA ILE A 123 17.60 14.45 15.38
C ILE A 123 18.87 13.99 16.10
N GLU A 124 18.81 13.86 17.42
CA GLU A 124 19.93 13.34 18.22
C GLU A 124 20.17 11.86 17.96
N THR A 125 19.11 11.07 17.85
CA THR A 125 19.19 9.61 17.76
C THR A 125 19.45 9.07 16.34
N ASN A 126 18.92 9.73 15.30
CA ASN A 126 18.91 9.21 13.93
C ASN A 126 19.75 10.06 12.95
N GLU A 127 20.87 9.49 12.51
CA GLU A 127 21.80 10.09 11.53
C GLU A 127 21.11 10.54 10.24
N LYS A 128 20.23 9.71 9.66
CA LYS A 128 19.55 10.04 8.39
C LYS A 128 18.58 11.21 8.56
N PHE A 129 17.90 11.26 9.69
CA PHE A 129 16.98 12.34 9.98
C PHE A 129 17.73 13.67 10.19
N ARG A 130 18.88 13.62 10.89
CA ARG A 130 19.76 14.79 11.06
C ARG A 130 20.20 15.37 9.71
N GLN A 131 20.67 14.53 8.80
CA GLN A 131 21.08 14.95 7.45
C GLN A 131 19.93 15.62 6.68
N LEU A 132 18.69 15.14 6.84
CA LEU A 132 17.52 15.74 6.20
C LEU A 132 17.21 17.15 6.77
N VAL A 133 17.34 17.32 8.08
CA VAL A 133 17.14 18.63 8.75
C VAL A 133 18.22 19.62 8.31
N GLU A 134 19.49 19.20 8.29
CA GLU A 134 20.61 20.03 7.83
C GLU A 134 20.45 20.48 6.37
N LEU A 135 20.03 19.57 5.47
CA LEU A 135 19.74 19.91 4.08
C LEU A 135 18.65 20.98 4.00
N THR A 136 17.59 20.83 4.79
CA THR A 136 16.47 21.76 4.81
C THR A 136 16.91 23.14 5.31
N GLU A 137 17.72 23.20 6.37
CA GLU A 137 18.31 24.46 6.87
C GLU A 137 19.17 25.16 5.84
N ASN A 138 19.98 24.41 5.10
CA ASN A 138 20.82 24.97 4.05
C ASN A 138 19.96 25.58 2.94
N CYS A 139 18.89 24.89 2.50
CA CYS A 139 17.94 25.46 1.54
C CYS A 139 17.28 26.77 2.02
N TYR A 140 17.00 26.90 3.32
CA TYR A 140 16.47 28.14 3.90
C TYR A 140 17.51 29.26 3.92
N LYS A 141 18.77 28.96 4.27
CA LYS A 141 19.89 29.92 4.27
C LYS A 141 20.19 30.44 2.86
N ASP A 142 20.12 29.56 1.86
CA ASP A 142 20.37 29.89 0.45
C ASP A 142 19.25 30.77 -0.16
N GLY A 143 18.14 30.97 0.57
CA GLY A 143 17.07 31.89 0.17
C GLY A 143 16.14 31.34 -0.91
N HIS A 144 16.16 30.03 -1.17
CA HIS A 144 15.24 29.39 -2.11
C HIS A 144 13.81 29.38 -1.57
N LYS A 145 12.97 30.30 -2.06
CA LYS A 145 11.57 30.45 -1.64
C LYS A 145 10.61 29.93 -2.71
N GLN A 146 10.43 28.62 -2.80
CA GLN A 146 9.34 28.08 -3.62
C GLN A 146 7.99 28.35 -2.91
N PRO A 147 7.07 29.12 -3.51
CA PRO A 147 5.81 29.48 -2.86
C PRO A 147 4.76 28.38 -2.92
N LEU A 148 4.88 27.47 -3.89
CA LEU A 148 3.89 26.43 -4.18
C LEU A 148 4.36 25.08 -3.68
N ILE A 149 3.48 24.38 -2.95
CA ILE A 149 3.71 23.02 -2.46
C ILE A 149 2.51 22.19 -2.87
N TRP A 150 2.75 21.13 -3.63
CA TRP A 150 1.76 20.08 -3.87
C TRP A 150 2.04 18.93 -2.92
N PHE A 151 1.02 18.51 -2.19
CA PHE A 151 1.14 17.48 -1.16
C PHE A 151 0.02 16.46 -1.34
N CYS A 152 0.41 15.19 -1.49
CA CYS A 152 -0.50 14.06 -1.57
C CYS A 152 -0.27 13.16 -0.36
N GLN A 153 -1.31 12.98 0.45
CA GLN A 153 -1.23 12.16 1.65
C GLN A 153 -2.40 11.21 1.77
N ARG A 154 -2.14 10.10 2.46
CA ARG A 154 -3.14 9.09 2.81
C ARG A 154 -3.15 8.94 4.32
N ALA A 155 -4.29 9.16 4.94
CA ALA A 155 -4.48 8.77 6.33
C ALA A 155 -4.62 7.24 6.37
N VAL A 156 -3.68 6.58 7.05
CA VAL A 156 -3.74 5.12 7.24
C VAL A 156 -4.49 4.84 8.53
N LYS A 157 -5.44 3.90 8.47
CA LYS A 157 -6.07 3.36 9.68
C LYS A 157 -4.99 2.63 10.47
N LYS A 158 -4.64 3.13 11.66
CA LYS A 158 -3.84 2.37 12.63
C LYS A 158 -4.66 1.24 13.24
#